data_AF-A0A1H3N896-F1
#
_entry.id   AF-A0A1H3N896-F1
#
_cell.length_a   1.000
_cell.length_b   1.000
_cell.length_c   1.000
_cell.angle_alpha   90.00
_cell.angle_beta   90.00
_cell.angle_gamma   90.00
#
_symmetry.space_group_name_H-M   'P 1'
#
loop_
_entity.id
_entity.type
_entity.pdbx_description
1 polymer ?
#
loop_
_entity_poly.entity_id
_entity_poly.type
_entity_poly.pdbx_seq_one_letter_code
_entity_poly.pdbx_strand_id
1 'polypeptide(L)'
;MAKRTFGSVDRLPSGRYRARYVGPDGRRHAKVFNAKADAWAWLASQQTDLLRKSWRAPNAVHRTVGEYADDYLARNDLRESTRILYAGLWRHHLREAWADVPVDEVTPAAVRSWHSKASRTSGPTALAQSYRLLRAILNVAVADEVISSNPCRLRGAGTPKASRPSRALTAAEALQLAEQLGRDRRTERYRALLLVLAFGGLRFGEATALRRSDALAGGRVRIERSVRRVGGRWVVGEPKTDAGQRTVTLPAAVAAVLEEHLEKHVLSSPDALLFSTSSGGYLARSNWNSTFRRAAHATGLPAVRPHELRHTGATLAAATGATTKELMRRLGHSSPAAALIYQHAADDRDADIARALDAMLGAITEARDGNERPQ
;
A
#
# COMPACT_ATOMS: atom_id res chain seq x y z
N MET A 1 18.24 6.41 64.58
CA MET A 1 17.18 6.04 63.61
C MET A 1 17.83 5.46 62.36
N ALA A 2 17.64 4.18 62.07
CA ALA A 2 18.20 3.57 60.86
C ALA A 2 17.42 4.08 59.63
N LYS A 3 18.11 4.81 58.73
CA LYS A 3 17.57 5.15 57.40
C LYS A 3 17.19 3.83 56.73
N ARG A 4 15.89 3.59 56.51
CA ARG A 4 15.42 2.48 55.67
C ARG A 4 15.97 2.70 54.26
N THR A 5 17.06 2.02 53.92
CA THR A 5 17.60 2.00 52.57
C THR A 5 16.78 1.01 51.73
N PHE A 6 16.44 1.42 50.51
CA PHE A 6 15.66 0.65 49.54
C PHE A 6 16.21 -0.78 49.28
N GLY A 7 17.51 -0.97 49.46
CA GLY A 7 18.17 -2.27 49.43
C GLY A 7 19.38 -2.31 50.37
N SER A 8 20.18 -3.37 50.23
CA SER A 8 21.41 -3.58 51.00
C SER A 8 22.58 -3.98 50.10
N VAL A 9 23.81 -3.60 50.49
CA VAL A 9 25.05 -4.02 49.84
C VAL A 9 25.93 -4.78 50.82
N ASP A 10 26.26 -6.04 50.52
CA ASP A 10 27.10 -6.90 51.35
C ASP A 10 28.41 -7.26 50.60
N ARG A 11 29.53 -7.41 51.31
CA ARG A 11 30.80 -7.90 50.73
C ARG A 11 30.82 -9.44 50.74
N LEU A 12 31.13 -10.05 49.60
CA LEU A 12 31.24 -11.49 49.44
C LEU A 12 32.64 -12.00 49.83
N PRO A 13 32.81 -13.30 50.16
CA PRO A 13 34.12 -13.91 50.41
C PRO A 13 35.11 -13.71 49.26
N SER A 14 34.62 -13.56 48.02
CA SER A 14 35.44 -13.27 46.83
C SER A 14 35.95 -11.83 46.76
N GLY A 15 35.75 -11.00 47.78
CA GLY A 15 36.11 -9.58 47.81
C GLY A 15 35.17 -8.64 47.02
N ARG A 16 34.25 -9.18 46.22
CA ARG A 16 33.24 -8.44 45.43
C ARG A 16 32.06 -7.97 46.29
N TYR A 17 31.27 -7.03 45.80
CA TYR A 17 30.11 -6.46 46.49
C TYR A 17 28.80 -6.92 45.84
N ARG A 18 27.85 -7.41 46.64
CA ARG A 18 26.52 -7.81 46.18
C ARG A 18 25.48 -6.79 46.63
N ALA A 19 24.83 -6.14 45.68
CA ALA A 19 23.64 -5.34 45.92
C ALA A 19 22.38 -6.23 45.85
N ARG A 20 21.41 -6.00 46.73
CA ARG A 20 20.11 -6.70 46.71
C ARG A 20 18.95 -5.81 47.15
N TYR A 21 17.77 -6.01 46.56
CA TYR A 21 16.51 -5.38 46.95
C TYR A 21 15.32 -6.31 46.64
N VAL A 22 14.13 -5.96 47.14
CA VAL A 22 12.87 -6.66 46.81
C VAL A 22 12.08 -5.79 45.83
N GLY A 23 11.76 -6.34 44.66
CA GLY A 23 10.99 -5.64 43.64
C GLY A 23 9.47 -5.68 43.92
N PRO A 24 8.66 -4.86 43.21
CA PRO A 24 7.19 -4.95 43.19
C PRO A 24 6.64 -6.32 42.81
N ASP A 25 7.45 -7.14 42.12
CA ASP A 25 7.15 -8.54 41.80
C ASP A 25 7.24 -9.47 43.02
N GLY A 26 7.56 -8.94 44.20
CA GLY A 26 7.77 -9.70 45.42
C GLY A 26 9.05 -10.52 45.45
N ARG A 27 9.88 -10.45 44.40
CA ARG A 27 11.11 -11.25 44.27
C ARG A 27 12.33 -10.46 44.74
N ARG A 28 13.33 -11.19 45.22
CA ARG A 28 14.65 -10.64 45.56
C ARG A 28 15.51 -10.57 44.31
N HIS A 29 15.95 -9.37 43.97
CA HIS A 29 16.89 -9.12 42.89
C HIS A 29 18.27 -8.82 43.45
N ALA A 30 19.31 -9.41 42.87
CA ALA A 30 20.67 -9.19 43.30
C ALA A 30 21.64 -9.11 42.12
N LYS A 31 22.66 -8.24 42.23
CA LYS A 31 23.73 -8.10 41.26
C LYS A 31 25.07 -7.90 41.96
N VAL A 32 26.13 -8.45 41.38
CA VAL A 32 27.50 -8.43 41.96
C VAL A 32 28.38 -7.45 41.20
N PHE A 33 29.18 -6.67 41.93
CA PHE A 33 30.03 -5.59 41.45
C PHE A 33 31.44 -5.71 42.03
N ASN A 34 32.43 -5.13 41.35
CA ASN A 34 33.79 -5.10 41.85
C ASN A 34 34.01 -3.98 42.88
N ALA A 35 33.29 -2.85 42.76
CA ALA A 35 33.35 -1.74 43.69
C ALA A 35 32.05 -1.57 44.50
N LYS A 36 32.19 -1.17 45.77
CA LYS A 36 31.05 -0.89 46.67
C LYS A 36 30.20 0.27 46.16
N ALA A 37 30.83 1.27 45.55
CA ALA A 37 30.17 2.44 44.99
C ALA A 37 29.21 2.06 43.84
N ASP A 38 29.66 1.20 42.92
CA ASP A 38 28.83 0.73 41.79
C ASP A 38 27.60 -0.03 42.25
N ALA A 39 27.75 -0.85 43.30
CA ALA A 39 26.64 -1.58 43.91
C ALA A 39 25.56 -0.63 44.47
N TRP A 40 25.97 0.47 45.11
CA TRP A 40 25.05 1.50 45.59
C TRP A 40 24.45 2.33 44.46
N ALA A 41 25.23 2.69 43.44
CA ALA A 41 24.75 3.42 42.26
C ALA A 41 23.67 2.63 41.52
N TRP A 42 23.85 1.31 41.39
CA TRP A 42 22.85 0.43 40.84
C TRP A 42 21.57 0.37 41.70
N LEU A 43 21.67 0.25 43.03
CA LEU A 43 20.46 0.31 43.88
C LEU A 43 19.70 1.64 43.75
N ALA A 44 20.43 2.76 43.64
CA ALA A 44 19.83 4.07 43.44
C ALA A 44 19.10 4.17 42.09
N SER A 45 19.64 3.56 41.01
CA SER A 45 18.95 3.52 39.72
C SER A 45 17.67 2.69 39.79
N GLN A 46 17.71 1.52 40.44
CA GLN A 46 16.53 0.66 40.63
C GLN A 46 15.44 1.37 41.46
N GLN A 47 15.82 2.09 42.51
CA GLN A 47 14.90 2.90 43.31
C GLN A 47 14.28 4.03 42.47
N THR A 48 15.08 4.68 41.64
CA THR A 48 14.62 5.76 40.75
C THR A 48 13.61 5.24 39.73
N ASP A 49 13.88 4.09 39.12
CA ASP A 49 12.97 3.47 38.17
C ASP A 49 11.64 3.08 38.85
N LEU A 50 11.67 2.64 40.12
CA LEU A 50 10.46 2.33 40.88
C LEU A 50 9.61 3.57 41.15
N LEU A 51 10.25 4.65 41.58
CA LEU A 51 9.57 5.92 41.82
C LEU A 51 8.94 6.48 40.55
N ARG A 52 9.60 6.30 39.40
CA ARG A 52 9.09 6.70 38.08
C ARG A 52 8.05 5.74 37.50
N LYS A 53 7.72 4.65 38.21
CA LYS A 53 6.88 3.55 37.70
C LYS A 53 7.39 2.99 36.37
N SER A 54 8.70 3.06 36.14
CA SER A 54 9.39 2.54 34.95
C SER A 54 10.29 1.34 35.27
N TRP A 55 10.24 0.86 36.51
CA TRP A 55 11.04 -0.26 37.00
C TRP A 55 10.72 -1.56 36.28
N ARG A 56 11.77 -2.34 36.03
CA ARG A 56 11.72 -3.64 35.36
C ARG A 56 12.63 -4.60 36.10
N ALA A 57 12.19 -5.85 36.20
CA ALA A 57 12.99 -6.90 36.84
C ALA A 57 14.34 -7.05 36.12
N PRO A 58 15.48 -6.91 36.82
CA PRO A 58 16.84 -6.96 36.25
C PRO A 58 17.23 -8.26 35.53
N ASN A 59 16.46 -9.34 35.73
CA ASN A 59 16.72 -10.68 35.21
C ASN A 59 15.50 -11.27 34.49
N ALA A 60 14.59 -10.44 33.97
CA ALA A 60 13.53 -10.98 33.12
C ALA A 60 14.17 -11.62 31.87
N VAL A 61 13.67 -12.77 31.44
CA VAL A 61 13.97 -13.25 30.08
C VAL A 61 13.25 -12.30 29.15
N HIS A 62 14.01 -11.34 28.61
CA HIS A 62 13.46 -10.31 27.74
C HIS A 62 13.21 -10.93 26.38
N ARG A 63 11.93 -10.96 25.98
CA ARG A 63 11.56 -11.44 24.66
C ARG A 63 12.30 -10.63 23.59
N THR A 64 12.79 -11.29 22.56
CA THR A 64 13.49 -10.60 21.47
C THR A 64 12.51 -10.01 20.47
N VAL A 65 12.96 -9.08 19.64
CA VAL A 65 12.16 -8.60 18.50
C VAL A 65 11.83 -9.75 17.55
N GLY A 66 12.70 -10.76 17.45
CA GLY A 66 12.45 -11.96 16.65
C GLY A 66 11.25 -12.76 17.12
N GLU A 67 11.14 -13.04 18.42
CA GLU A 67 9.98 -13.74 18.99
C GLU A 67 8.68 -12.95 18.78
N TYR A 68 8.74 -11.63 18.94
CA TYR A 68 7.60 -10.76 18.64
C TYR A 68 7.23 -10.76 17.16
N ALA A 69 8.23 -10.85 16.26
CA ALA A 69 7.99 -10.91 14.82
C ALA A 69 7.33 -12.23 14.43
N ASP A 70 7.76 -13.36 15.00
CA ASP A 70 7.20 -14.68 14.72
C ASP A 70 5.72 -14.74 15.12
N ASP A 71 5.37 -14.29 16.32
CA ASP A 71 3.98 -14.17 16.78
C ASP A 71 3.16 -13.23 15.87
N TYR A 72 3.73 -12.07 15.51
CA TYR A 72 3.05 -11.11 14.65
C TYR A 72 2.75 -11.67 13.26
N LEU A 73 3.66 -12.48 12.70
CA LEU A 73 3.51 -13.12 11.39
C LEU A 73 2.56 -14.33 11.44
N ALA A 74 2.42 -14.98 12.60
CA ALA A 74 1.52 -16.11 12.82
C ALA A 74 0.04 -15.71 12.97
N ARG A 75 -0.27 -14.41 13.10
CA ARG A 75 -1.65 -13.93 13.25
C ARG A 75 -2.60 -14.40 12.13
N ASN A 76 -3.79 -14.82 12.52
CA ASN A 76 -4.83 -15.32 11.61
C ASN A 76 -5.67 -14.23 10.94
N ASP A 77 -5.63 -13.00 11.44
CA ASP A 77 -6.38 -11.86 10.88
C ASP A 77 -5.67 -11.18 9.70
N LEU A 78 -4.43 -11.57 9.41
CA LEU A 78 -3.68 -11.08 8.26
C LEU A 78 -4.12 -11.79 6.98
N ARG A 79 -4.50 -11.01 5.96
CA ARG A 79 -4.65 -11.53 4.59
C ARG A 79 -3.36 -12.23 4.17
N GLU A 80 -3.48 -13.36 3.49
CA GLU A 80 -2.33 -14.17 3.03
C GLU A 80 -1.27 -13.35 2.29
N SER A 81 -1.69 -12.45 1.39
CA SER A 81 -0.77 -11.55 0.66
C SER A 81 0.02 -10.62 1.58
N THR A 82 -0.60 -10.17 2.68
CA THR A 82 0.06 -9.32 3.69
C THR A 82 1.06 -10.15 4.49
N ARG A 83 0.68 -11.38 4.88
CA ARG A 83 1.58 -12.31 5.58
C ARG A 83 2.83 -12.63 4.76
N ILE A 84 2.67 -12.94 3.47
CA ILE A 84 3.80 -13.20 2.56
C ILE A 84 4.70 -11.97 2.41
N LEU A 85 4.09 -10.78 2.24
CA LEU A 85 4.85 -9.53 2.18
C LEU A 85 5.65 -9.32 3.47
N TYR A 86 5.01 -9.42 4.63
CA TYR A 86 5.67 -9.19 5.91
C TYR A 86 6.75 -10.23 6.21
N ALA A 87 6.53 -11.50 5.91
CA ALA A 87 7.54 -12.55 6.04
C ALA A 87 8.75 -12.29 5.12
N GLY A 88 8.53 -11.78 3.91
CA GLY A 88 9.60 -11.35 3.02
C GLY A 88 10.37 -10.14 3.57
N LEU A 89 9.66 -9.11 4.04
CA LEU A 89 10.29 -7.92 4.62
C LEU A 89 11.10 -8.25 5.87
N TRP A 90 10.55 -9.09 6.75
CA TRP A 90 11.24 -9.58 7.93
C TRP A 90 12.54 -10.27 7.56
N ARG A 91 12.46 -11.30 6.71
CA ARG A 91 13.61 -12.11 6.28
C ARG A 91 14.71 -11.30 5.61
N HIS A 92 14.36 -10.37 4.73
CA HIS A 92 15.33 -9.68 3.87
C HIS A 92 15.82 -8.33 4.40
N HIS A 93 15.08 -7.68 5.31
CA HIS A 93 15.40 -6.30 5.71
C HIS A 93 15.48 -6.08 7.23
N LEU A 94 14.90 -6.96 8.05
CA LEU A 94 14.82 -6.74 9.50
C LEU A 94 15.55 -7.81 10.30
N ARG A 95 15.47 -9.08 9.90
CA ARG A 95 15.92 -10.22 10.70
C ARG A 95 17.38 -10.09 11.14
N GLU A 96 18.29 -9.79 10.22
CA GLU A 96 19.73 -9.64 10.52
C GLU A 96 20.01 -8.58 11.58
N ALA A 97 19.24 -7.49 11.60
CA ALA A 97 19.47 -6.38 12.51
C ALA A 97 18.76 -6.51 13.86
N TRP A 98 17.66 -7.27 13.92
CA TRP A 98 16.72 -7.21 15.04
C TRP A 98 16.39 -8.54 15.69
N ALA A 99 16.59 -9.70 15.03
CA ALA A 99 16.06 -10.98 15.51
C ALA A 99 16.48 -11.31 16.95
N ASP A 100 17.75 -11.06 17.29
CA ASP A 100 18.33 -11.41 18.59
C ASP A 100 18.36 -10.24 19.58
N VAL A 101 17.81 -9.08 19.20
CA VAL A 101 17.81 -7.88 20.04
C VAL A 101 16.67 -7.99 21.06
N PRO A 102 16.93 -7.86 22.38
CA PRO A 102 15.87 -7.75 23.38
C PRO A 102 14.96 -6.56 23.07
N VAL A 103 13.65 -6.76 23.12
CA VAL A 103 12.70 -5.74 22.63
C VAL A 103 12.79 -4.41 23.40
N ASP A 104 13.21 -4.46 24.67
CA ASP A 104 13.39 -3.30 25.54
C ASP A 104 14.75 -2.61 25.43
N GLU A 105 15.70 -3.22 24.71
CA GLU A 105 16.96 -2.57 24.32
C GLU A 105 16.82 -1.80 23.00
N VAL A 106 15.68 -1.89 22.31
CA VAL A 106 15.46 -1.17 21.06
C VAL A 106 15.31 0.33 21.32
N THR A 107 16.35 1.10 20.97
CA THR A 107 16.35 2.56 21.13
C THR A 107 15.97 3.29 19.83
N PRO A 108 15.43 4.53 19.91
CA PRO A 108 15.22 5.37 18.73
C PRO A 108 16.51 5.64 17.93
N ALA A 109 17.67 5.66 18.59
CA ALA A 109 18.97 5.83 17.95
C ALA A 109 19.34 4.60 17.11
N ALA A 110 19.14 3.39 17.64
CA ALA A 110 19.34 2.14 16.92
C ALA A 110 18.44 2.06 15.67
N VAL A 111 17.15 2.41 15.80
CA VAL A 111 16.22 2.44 14.66
C VAL A 111 16.68 3.43 13.58
N ARG A 112 17.18 4.61 13.97
CA ARG A 112 17.72 5.61 13.04
C ARG A 112 18.96 5.12 12.30
N SER A 113 19.88 4.48 13.04
CA SER A 113 21.09 3.89 12.46
C SER A 113 20.75 2.79 11.46
N TRP A 114 19.89 1.85 11.84
CA TRP A 114 19.39 0.79 10.96
C TRP A 114 18.74 1.38 9.70
N HIS A 115 17.82 2.34 9.84
CA HIS A 115 17.12 2.93 8.70
C HIS A 115 18.09 3.62 7.73
N SER A 116 19.13 4.30 8.24
CA SER A 116 20.16 4.94 7.42
C SER A 116 21.04 3.93 6.69
N LYS A 117 21.38 2.81 7.33
CA LYS A 117 22.12 1.71 6.68
C LYS A 117 21.26 1.04 5.60
N ALA A 118 20.02 0.70 5.94
CA ALA A 118 19.07 0.02 5.05
C ALA A 118 18.69 0.87 3.83
N SER A 119 18.70 2.20 3.93
CA SER A 119 18.40 3.07 2.77
C SER A 119 19.45 3.02 1.66
N ARG A 120 20.64 2.48 1.92
CA ARG A 120 21.70 2.32 0.91
C ARG A 120 21.52 1.04 0.08
N THR A 121 20.84 0.03 0.62
CA THR A 121 20.70 -1.29 -0.01
C THR A 121 19.26 -1.62 -0.41
N SER A 122 18.27 -0.89 0.15
CA SER A 122 16.85 -1.17 -0.06
C SER A 122 16.18 -0.08 -0.90
N GLY A 123 15.31 -0.48 -1.82
CA GLY A 123 14.47 0.46 -2.56
C GLY A 123 13.51 1.24 -1.62
N PRO A 124 13.11 2.48 -1.96
CA PRO A 124 12.33 3.35 -1.06
C PRO A 124 11.02 2.72 -0.55
N THR A 125 10.35 1.92 -1.37
CA THR A 125 9.11 1.22 -0.99
C THR A 125 9.37 0.11 0.03
N ALA A 126 10.39 -0.71 -0.21
CA ALA A 126 10.75 -1.82 0.68
C ALA A 126 11.22 -1.28 2.04
N LEU A 127 12.03 -0.21 2.04
CA LEU A 127 12.47 0.46 3.27
C LEU A 127 11.28 0.97 4.09
N ALA A 128 10.36 1.71 3.45
CA ALA A 128 9.20 2.27 4.11
C ALA A 128 8.23 1.20 4.64
N GLN A 129 8.09 0.09 3.91
CA GLN A 129 7.31 -1.06 4.37
C GLN A 129 7.98 -1.79 5.53
N SER A 130 9.30 -1.97 5.50
CA SER A 130 10.08 -2.59 6.57
C SER A 130 9.98 -1.76 7.86
N TYR A 131 10.09 -0.44 7.75
CA TYR A 131 9.90 0.47 8.88
C TYR A 131 8.49 0.34 9.50
N ARG A 132 7.44 0.26 8.67
CA ARG A 132 6.07 0.06 9.14
C ARG A 132 5.88 -1.28 9.83
N LEU A 133 6.49 -2.35 9.30
CA LEU A 133 6.44 -3.67 9.92
C LEU A 133 7.14 -3.66 11.29
N LEU A 134 8.37 -3.14 11.37
CA LEU A 134 9.08 -3.01 12.65
C LEU A 134 8.26 -2.20 13.66
N ARG A 135 7.69 -1.06 13.24
CA ARG A 135 6.82 -0.25 14.10
C ARG A 135 5.60 -1.03 14.57
N ALA A 136 5.00 -1.85 13.72
CA ALA A 136 3.83 -2.66 14.08
C ALA A 136 4.18 -3.77 15.08
N ILE A 137 5.31 -4.46 14.88
CA ILE A 137 5.83 -5.47 15.81
C ILE A 137 6.08 -4.84 17.18
N LEU A 138 6.79 -3.70 17.23
CA LEU A 138 7.08 -3.01 18.50
C LEU A 138 5.85 -2.40 19.17
N ASN A 139 4.77 -2.12 18.43
CA ASN A 139 3.50 -1.74 19.05
C ASN A 139 2.85 -2.89 19.83
N VAL A 140 3.10 -4.16 19.46
CA VAL A 140 2.66 -5.30 20.28
C VAL A 140 3.40 -5.29 21.61
N ALA A 141 4.72 -5.08 21.60
CA ALA A 141 5.50 -4.96 22.83
C ALA A 141 5.10 -3.76 23.70
N VAL A 142 4.60 -2.67 23.11
CA VAL A 142 3.97 -1.57 23.87
C VAL A 142 2.64 -2.01 24.49
N ALA A 143 1.80 -2.71 23.73
CA ALA A 143 0.51 -3.20 24.21
C ALA A 143 0.65 -4.25 25.32
N ASP A 144 1.71 -5.05 25.28
CA ASP A 144 2.09 -6.00 26.33
C ASP A 144 2.78 -5.32 27.53
N GLU A 145 2.91 -3.99 27.51
CA GLU A 145 3.60 -3.17 28.52
C GLU A 145 5.10 -3.51 28.70
N VAL A 146 5.65 -4.34 27.80
CA VAL A 146 7.08 -4.68 27.76
C VAL A 146 7.91 -3.48 27.36
N ILE A 147 7.41 -2.49 26.62
CA ILE A 147 8.08 -1.18 26.44
C ILE A 147 7.09 -0.03 26.65
N SER A 148 7.53 1.05 27.31
CA SER A 148 6.66 2.18 27.63
C SER A 148 6.27 3.03 26.42
N SER A 149 7.04 2.96 25.33
CA SER A 149 6.75 3.69 24.10
C SER A 149 7.46 3.07 22.90
N ASN A 150 6.90 3.26 21.71
CA ASN A 150 7.49 2.74 20.49
C ASN A 150 8.75 3.56 20.07
N PRO A 151 9.91 2.92 19.83
CA PRO A 151 11.14 3.61 19.43
C PRO A 151 11.17 4.04 17.95
N CYS A 152 10.25 3.55 17.10
CA CYS A 152 10.10 3.98 15.71
C CYS A 152 9.48 5.39 15.61
N ARG A 153 10.30 6.42 15.83
CA ARG A 153 9.90 7.84 15.87
C ARG A 153 10.33 8.68 14.66
N LEU A 154 10.94 8.08 13.64
CA LEU A 154 11.39 8.78 12.44
C LEU A 154 10.18 9.26 11.61
N ARG A 155 10.07 10.58 11.46
CA ARG A 155 9.04 11.21 10.62
C ARG A 155 9.25 10.83 9.16
N GLY A 156 8.16 10.44 8.48
CA GLY A 156 8.17 10.08 7.07
C GLY A 156 8.82 8.73 6.73
N ALA A 157 9.46 8.03 7.69
CA ALA A 157 10.13 6.75 7.41
C ALA A 157 9.16 5.63 6.97
N GLY A 158 7.87 5.72 7.33
CA GLY A 158 6.84 4.81 6.85
C GLY A 158 6.28 5.15 5.47
N THR A 159 6.68 6.27 4.89
CA THR A 159 6.17 6.79 3.61
C THR A 159 7.29 6.72 2.57
N PRO A 160 7.10 5.95 1.47
CA PRO A 160 8.13 5.88 0.44
C PRO A 160 8.29 7.23 -0.25
N LYS A 161 9.54 7.67 -0.41
CA LYS A 161 9.84 8.78 -1.33
C LYS A 161 9.60 8.28 -2.76
N ALA A 162 8.67 8.92 -3.47
CA ALA A 162 8.45 8.62 -4.88
C ALA A 162 9.70 9.02 -5.68
N SER A 163 10.19 8.13 -6.54
CA SER A 163 11.37 8.42 -7.37
C SER A 163 11.07 9.43 -8.49
N ARG A 164 9.78 9.55 -8.86
CA ARG A 164 9.25 10.51 -9.84
C ARG A 164 7.75 10.71 -9.61
N PRO A 165 7.19 11.89 -9.91
CA PRO A 165 5.75 12.12 -9.86
C PRO A 165 4.99 11.14 -10.77
N SER A 166 3.76 10.83 -10.39
CA SER A 166 2.83 10.09 -11.25
C SER A 166 2.48 10.97 -12.45
N ARG A 167 2.35 10.37 -13.64
CA ARG A 167 1.98 11.07 -14.87
C ARG A 167 0.76 10.41 -15.50
N ALA A 168 -0.32 11.18 -15.68
CA ALA A 168 -1.43 10.79 -16.53
C ALA A 168 -1.04 10.96 -18.00
N LEU A 169 -1.47 10.03 -18.85
CA LEU A 169 -1.37 10.17 -20.30
C LEU A 169 -2.51 11.07 -20.80
N THR A 170 -2.30 11.77 -21.91
CA THR A 170 -3.43 12.31 -22.68
C THR A 170 -4.17 11.18 -23.40
N ALA A 171 -5.39 11.45 -23.88
CA ALA A 171 -6.12 10.47 -24.70
C ALA A 171 -5.34 10.09 -25.97
N ALA A 172 -4.71 11.07 -26.63
CA ALA A 172 -3.88 10.85 -27.82
C ALA A 172 -2.67 9.94 -27.53
N GLU A 173 -1.97 10.17 -26.42
CA GLU A 173 -0.83 9.34 -26.02
C GLU A 173 -1.25 7.90 -25.67
N ALA A 174 -2.41 7.73 -25.03
CA ALA A 174 -2.96 6.41 -24.74
C ALA A 174 -3.31 5.66 -26.03
N LEU A 175 -3.87 6.34 -27.03
CA LEU A 175 -4.16 5.78 -28.36
C LEU A 175 -2.88 5.42 -29.10
N GLN A 176 -1.89 6.33 -29.16
CA GLN A 176 -0.59 6.09 -29.78
C GLN A 176 0.11 4.85 -29.18
N LEU A 177 0.04 4.69 -27.86
CA LEU A 177 0.62 3.52 -27.20
C LEU A 177 -0.16 2.23 -27.48
N ALA A 178 -1.49 2.30 -27.60
CA ALA A 178 -2.33 1.18 -28.00
C ALA A 178 -2.02 0.74 -29.44
N GLU A 179 -1.84 1.69 -30.35
CA GLU A 179 -1.43 1.44 -31.74
C GLU A 179 -0.04 0.80 -31.80
N GLN A 180 0.91 1.30 -31.00
CA GLN A 180 2.25 0.71 -30.95
C GLN A 180 2.23 -0.75 -30.48
N LEU A 181 1.34 -1.11 -29.54
CA LEU A 181 1.13 -2.52 -29.17
C LEU A 181 0.48 -3.33 -30.29
N GLY A 182 -0.40 -2.70 -31.08
CA GLY A 182 -1.10 -3.31 -32.23
C GLY A 182 -0.19 -3.67 -33.41
N ARG A 183 0.97 -3.01 -33.54
CA ARG A 183 1.90 -3.22 -34.68
C ARG A 183 2.66 -4.55 -34.66
N ASP A 184 2.81 -5.18 -33.49
CA ASP A 184 3.50 -6.47 -33.34
C ASP A 184 2.48 -7.55 -32.96
N ARG A 185 2.40 -8.61 -33.78
CA ARG A 185 1.52 -9.78 -33.58
C ARG A 185 1.67 -10.42 -32.20
N ARG A 186 2.84 -10.31 -31.56
CA ARG A 186 3.08 -10.82 -30.20
C ARG A 186 2.44 -9.96 -29.12
N THR A 187 2.18 -8.69 -29.40
CA THR A 187 1.64 -7.71 -28.43
C THR A 187 0.27 -7.16 -28.79
N GLU A 188 -0.23 -7.42 -30.00
CA GLU A 188 -1.51 -6.92 -30.52
C GLU A 188 -2.67 -7.18 -29.56
N ARG A 189 -2.73 -8.38 -28.98
CA ARG A 189 -3.73 -8.77 -27.97
C ARG A 189 -3.76 -7.91 -26.70
N TYR A 190 -2.74 -7.08 -26.47
CA TYR A 190 -2.70 -6.16 -25.33
C TYR A 190 -3.19 -4.75 -25.67
N ARG A 191 -3.51 -4.46 -26.94
CA ARG A 191 -4.09 -3.20 -27.38
C ARG A 191 -5.40 -2.90 -26.63
N ALA A 192 -6.35 -3.84 -26.65
CA ALA A 192 -7.61 -3.70 -25.95
C ALA A 192 -7.43 -3.61 -24.41
N LEU A 193 -6.50 -4.39 -23.84
CA LEU A 193 -6.17 -4.31 -22.41
C LEU A 193 -5.72 -2.90 -22.01
N LEU A 194 -4.84 -2.28 -22.80
CA LEU A 194 -4.37 -0.93 -22.52
C LEU A 194 -5.52 0.07 -22.53
N LEU A 195 -6.36 0.05 -23.57
CA LEU A 195 -7.47 0.99 -23.70
C LEU A 195 -8.52 0.80 -22.60
N VAL A 196 -8.84 -0.43 -22.23
CA VAL A 196 -9.75 -0.71 -21.11
C VAL A 196 -9.18 -0.20 -19.78
N LEU A 197 -7.88 -0.35 -19.55
CA LEU A 197 -7.23 0.21 -18.36
C LEU A 197 -7.24 1.74 -18.37
N ALA A 198 -6.91 2.35 -19.53
CA ALA A 198 -6.77 3.79 -19.69
C ALA A 198 -8.10 4.54 -19.69
N PHE A 199 -9.14 4.01 -20.34
CA PHE A 199 -10.43 4.69 -20.48
C PHE A 199 -11.50 4.14 -19.55
N GLY A 200 -11.40 2.87 -19.13
CA GLY A 200 -12.26 2.29 -18.10
C GLY A 200 -11.78 2.57 -16.67
N GLY A 201 -10.50 2.90 -16.48
CA GLY A 201 -9.93 3.18 -15.15
C GLY A 201 -9.84 1.94 -14.25
N LEU A 202 -9.82 0.74 -14.82
CA LEU A 202 -9.77 -0.51 -14.05
C LEU A 202 -8.40 -0.70 -13.37
N ARG A 203 -8.37 -1.38 -12.22
CA ARG A 203 -7.11 -1.91 -11.71
C ARG A 203 -6.66 -3.06 -12.60
N PHE A 204 -5.34 -3.24 -12.76
CA PHE A 204 -4.80 -4.34 -13.56
C PHE A 204 -5.34 -5.73 -13.16
N GLY A 205 -5.46 -6.00 -11.86
CA GLY A 205 -6.02 -7.27 -11.39
C GLY A 205 -7.52 -7.43 -11.67
N GLU A 206 -8.27 -6.33 -11.77
CA GLU A 206 -9.69 -6.35 -12.19
C GLU A 206 -9.76 -6.67 -13.69
N ALA A 207 -9.03 -5.93 -14.52
CA ALA A 207 -9.01 -6.15 -15.98
C ALA A 207 -8.59 -7.58 -16.35
N THR A 208 -7.54 -8.10 -15.72
CA THR A 208 -7.03 -9.46 -16.00
C THR A 208 -7.86 -10.59 -15.37
N ALA A 209 -8.91 -10.27 -14.62
CA ALA A 209 -9.90 -11.23 -14.12
C ALA A 209 -11.21 -11.22 -14.93
N LEU A 210 -11.36 -10.31 -15.90
CA LEU A 210 -12.53 -10.24 -16.75
C LEU A 210 -12.65 -11.51 -17.60
N ARG A 211 -13.89 -11.98 -17.71
CA ARG A 211 -14.32 -13.12 -18.54
C ARG A 211 -15.21 -12.62 -19.67
N ARG A 212 -15.37 -13.42 -20.73
CA ARG A 212 -16.25 -13.09 -21.87
C ARG A 212 -17.64 -12.63 -21.43
N SER A 213 -18.22 -13.30 -20.43
CA SER A 213 -19.53 -12.96 -19.82
C SER A 213 -19.60 -11.60 -19.14
N ASP A 214 -18.46 -10.95 -18.89
CA ASP A 214 -18.36 -9.66 -18.23
C ASP A 214 -18.38 -8.50 -19.24
N ALA A 215 -18.12 -8.78 -20.53
CA ALA A 215 -18.30 -7.84 -21.61
C ALA A 215 -19.77 -7.88 -22.07
N LEU A 216 -20.52 -6.83 -21.71
CA LEU A 216 -21.94 -6.71 -21.95
C LEU A 216 -22.21 -5.80 -23.16
N ALA A 217 -23.42 -5.91 -23.70
CA ALA A 217 -23.88 -5.03 -24.78
C ALA A 217 -23.76 -3.53 -24.44
N GLY A 218 -23.48 -2.72 -25.47
CA GLY A 218 -23.31 -1.27 -25.37
C GLY A 218 -21.97 -0.85 -24.76
N GLY A 219 -20.90 -1.65 -24.92
CA GLY A 219 -19.56 -1.32 -24.41
C GLY A 219 -19.45 -1.33 -22.89
N ARG A 220 -20.35 -2.03 -22.19
CA ARG A 220 -20.36 -2.10 -20.72
C ARG A 220 -19.50 -3.26 -20.24
N VAL A 221 -18.68 -3.01 -19.23
CA VAL A 221 -17.83 -4.04 -18.60
C VAL A 221 -18.21 -4.18 -17.14
N ARG A 222 -18.62 -5.39 -16.74
CA ARG A 222 -18.98 -5.74 -15.37
C ARG A 222 -17.76 -6.24 -14.61
N ILE A 223 -17.44 -5.59 -13.50
CA ILE A 223 -16.26 -5.86 -12.68
C ILE A 223 -16.74 -6.44 -11.37
N GLU A 224 -16.56 -7.75 -11.19
CA GLU A 224 -16.96 -8.48 -9.98
C GLU A 224 -15.81 -9.24 -9.34
N ARG A 225 -14.67 -9.33 -10.04
CA ARG A 225 -13.55 -10.18 -9.67
C ARG A 225 -12.24 -9.41 -9.81
N SER A 226 -11.26 -9.85 -9.03
CA SER A 226 -9.88 -9.43 -9.18
C SER A 226 -8.96 -10.63 -9.02
N VAL A 227 -7.94 -10.72 -9.86
CA VAL A 227 -6.91 -11.75 -9.79
C VAL A 227 -5.60 -11.16 -9.29
N ARG A 228 -4.93 -11.88 -8.40
CA ARG A 228 -3.60 -11.55 -7.89
C ARG A 228 -2.75 -12.80 -7.83
N ARG A 229 -1.43 -12.62 -7.91
CA ARG A 229 -0.46 -13.70 -7.70
C ARG A 229 0.04 -13.65 -6.26
N VAL A 230 -0.19 -14.71 -5.49
CA VAL A 230 0.15 -14.83 -4.06
C VAL A 230 0.87 -16.16 -3.88
N GLY A 231 2.08 -16.14 -3.28
CA GLY A 231 2.86 -17.37 -3.09
C GLY A 231 3.14 -18.15 -4.37
N GLY A 232 3.27 -17.47 -5.51
CA GLY A 232 3.46 -18.09 -6.82
C GLY A 232 2.18 -18.57 -7.51
N ARG A 233 1.05 -18.65 -6.80
CA ARG A 233 -0.25 -19.13 -7.29
C ARG A 233 -1.18 -17.99 -7.68
N TRP A 234 -2.11 -18.26 -8.58
CA TRP A 234 -3.18 -17.33 -8.94
C TRP A 234 -4.33 -17.45 -7.95
N VAL A 235 -4.70 -16.32 -7.34
CA VAL A 235 -5.83 -16.23 -6.42
C VAL A 235 -6.83 -15.26 -7.01
N VAL A 236 -7.99 -15.79 -7.36
CA VAL A 236 -9.16 -15.01 -7.77
C VAL A 236 -10.01 -14.76 -6.54
N GLY A 237 -10.51 -13.55 -6.40
CA GLY A 237 -11.48 -13.21 -5.38
C GLY A 237 -12.19 -11.93 -5.73
N GLU A 238 -12.92 -11.40 -4.76
CA GLU A 238 -13.61 -10.12 -4.92
C GLU A 238 -12.61 -8.95 -5.05
N PRO A 239 -13.04 -7.83 -5.67
CA PRO A 239 -12.31 -6.58 -5.63
C PRO A 239 -11.93 -6.20 -4.20
N LYS A 240 -10.92 -5.33 -4.07
CA LYS A 240 -10.36 -4.96 -2.75
C LYS A 240 -11.42 -4.39 -1.79
N THR A 241 -12.47 -3.79 -2.33
CA THR A 241 -13.55 -3.07 -1.63
C THR A 241 -14.87 -3.38 -2.33
N ASP A 242 -15.99 -3.28 -1.62
CA ASP A 242 -17.34 -3.48 -2.18
C ASP A 242 -17.63 -2.52 -3.34
N ALA A 243 -17.21 -1.25 -3.20
CA ALA A 243 -17.27 -0.25 -4.28
C ALA A 243 -16.51 -0.68 -5.56
N GLY A 244 -15.62 -1.66 -5.45
CA GLY A 244 -14.90 -2.23 -6.59
C GLY A 244 -15.80 -3.09 -7.48
N GLN A 245 -16.89 -3.63 -6.94
CA GLN A 245 -17.93 -4.31 -7.72
C GLN A 245 -18.79 -3.27 -8.43
N ARG A 246 -18.71 -3.22 -9.76
CA ARG A 246 -19.33 -2.14 -10.55
C ARG A 246 -19.42 -2.50 -12.03
N THR A 247 -20.25 -1.76 -12.75
CA THR A 247 -20.25 -1.76 -14.23
C THR A 247 -19.72 -0.43 -14.73
N VAL A 248 -18.82 -0.47 -15.72
CA VAL A 248 -18.26 0.72 -16.37
C VAL A 248 -18.61 0.69 -17.85
N THR A 249 -19.19 1.76 -18.35
CA THR A 249 -19.37 1.98 -19.79
C THR A 249 -18.09 2.57 -20.38
N LEU A 250 -17.57 1.90 -21.42
CA LEU A 250 -16.42 2.33 -22.20
C LEU A 250 -16.86 3.32 -23.29
N PRO A 251 -15.99 4.26 -23.71
CA PRO A 251 -16.22 5.06 -24.91
C PRO A 251 -16.45 4.16 -26.13
N ALA A 252 -17.31 4.56 -27.07
CA ALA A 252 -17.69 3.76 -28.23
C ALA A 252 -16.47 3.27 -29.05
N ALA A 253 -15.47 4.13 -29.26
CA ALA A 253 -14.23 3.75 -29.94
C ALA A 253 -13.45 2.64 -29.20
N VAL A 254 -13.48 2.62 -27.86
CA VAL A 254 -12.84 1.57 -27.06
C VAL A 254 -13.69 0.30 -27.04
N ALA A 255 -15.01 0.43 -27.05
CA ALA A 255 -15.93 -0.70 -27.14
C ALA A 255 -15.75 -1.47 -28.46
N ALA A 256 -15.63 -0.77 -29.59
CA ALA A 256 -15.37 -1.38 -30.90
C ALA A 256 -14.05 -2.17 -30.91
N VAL A 257 -12.98 -1.64 -30.29
CA VAL A 257 -11.70 -2.36 -30.15
C VAL A 257 -11.84 -3.58 -29.25
N LEU A 258 -12.70 -3.52 -28.22
CA LEU A 258 -12.95 -4.65 -27.36
C LEU A 258 -13.73 -5.76 -28.07
N GLU A 259 -14.70 -5.41 -28.91
CA GLU A 259 -15.47 -6.35 -29.75
C GLU A 259 -14.54 -7.08 -30.73
N GLU A 260 -13.69 -6.34 -31.46
CA GLU A 260 -12.66 -6.91 -32.33
C GLU A 260 -11.75 -7.89 -31.57
N HIS A 261 -11.36 -7.53 -30.35
CA HIS A 261 -10.54 -8.37 -29.49
C HIS A 261 -11.26 -9.66 -29.05
N LEU A 262 -12.57 -9.58 -28.74
CA LEU A 262 -13.39 -10.73 -28.37
C LEU A 262 -13.53 -11.75 -29.51
N GLU A 263 -13.55 -11.28 -30.76
CA GLU A 263 -13.60 -12.11 -31.96
C GLU A 263 -12.25 -12.76 -32.26
N LYS A 264 -11.16 -11.98 -32.21
CA LYS A 264 -9.82 -12.43 -32.64
C LYS A 264 -9.05 -13.22 -31.59
N HIS A 265 -9.28 -12.97 -30.30
CA HIS A 265 -8.35 -13.40 -29.24
C HIS A 265 -8.99 -14.14 -28.07
N VAL A 266 -10.31 -14.17 -27.97
CA VAL A 266 -11.02 -14.74 -26.82
C VAL A 266 -11.85 -15.94 -27.27
N LEU A 267 -11.72 -17.06 -26.56
CA LEU A 267 -12.54 -18.25 -26.82
C LEU A 267 -14.03 -17.94 -26.64
N SER A 268 -14.91 -18.68 -27.31
CA SER A 268 -16.35 -18.45 -27.27
C SER A 268 -17.01 -18.78 -25.92
N SER A 269 -16.32 -19.52 -25.05
CA SER A 269 -16.82 -19.86 -23.72
C SER A 269 -17.09 -18.60 -22.88
N PRO A 270 -18.23 -18.50 -22.17
CA PRO A 270 -18.52 -17.38 -21.27
C PRO A 270 -17.43 -17.15 -20.21
N ASP A 271 -16.76 -18.23 -19.79
CA ASP A 271 -15.72 -18.18 -18.76
C ASP A 271 -14.31 -17.89 -19.28
N ALA A 272 -14.15 -17.75 -20.61
CA ALA A 272 -12.87 -17.43 -21.21
C ALA A 272 -12.35 -16.08 -20.72
N LEU A 273 -11.10 -16.01 -20.30
CA LEU A 273 -10.46 -14.75 -19.91
C LEU A 273 -10.42 -13.78 -21.08
N LEU A 274 -10.92 -12.56 -20.87
CA LEU A 274 -10.83 -11.47 -21.85
C LEU A 274 -9.37 -11.22 -22.21
N PHE A 275 -8.50 -11.10 -21.19
CA PHE A 275 -7.09 -10.81 -21.38
C PHE A 275 -6.24 -11.93 -20.80
N SER A 276 -5.68 -12.76 -21.67
CA SER A 276 -4.95 -13.97 -21.32
C SER A 276 -3.56 -14.05 -21.97
N THR A 277 -2.71 -14.92 -21.44
CA THR A 277 -1.47 -15.34 -22.11
C THR A 277 -1.79 -16.06 -23.42
N SER A 278 -0.80 -16.27 -24.28
CA SER A 278 -0.96 -17.09 -25.50
C SER A 278 -1.50 -18.50 -25.21
N SER A 279 -1.22 -19.03 -24.01
CA SER A 279 -1.73 -20.30 -23.51
C SER A 279 -3.09 -20.25 -22.81
N GLY A 280 -3.78 -19.09 -22.78
CA GLY A 280 -5.10 -18.94 -22.17
C GLY A 280 -5.12 -18.72 -20.65
N GLY A 281 -3.96 -18.58 -20.00
CA GLY A 281 -3.85 -18.34 -18.56
C GLY A 281 -3.85 -16.86 -18.16
N TYR A 282 -3.82 -16.61 -16.84
CA TYR A 282 -3.75 -15.26 -16.27
C TYR A 282 -2.45 -14.52 -16.63
N LEU A 283 -2.58 -13.21 -16.87
CA LEU A 283 -1.46 -12.34 -17.20
C LEU A 283 -0.66 -11.91 -15.96
N ALA A 284 0.61 -12.34 -15.90
CA ALA A 284 1.56 -11.86 -14.90
C ALA A 284 1.82 -10.35 -15.07
N ARG A 285 1.68 -9.60 -13.96
CA ARG A 285 2.00 -8.17 -13.94
C ARG A 285 3.42 -7.86 -14.39
N SER A 286 4.40 -8.72 -14.05
CA SER A 286 5.79 -8.59 -14.53
C SER A 286 5.90 -8.62 -16.05
N ASN A 287 5.18 -9.55 -16.70
CA ASN A 287 5.18 -9.72 -18.16
C ASN A 287 4.52 -8.52 -18.84
N TRP A 288 3.38 -8.07 -18.28
CA TRP A 288 2.72 -6.84 -18.72
C TRP A 288 3.63 -5.63 -18.57
N ASN A 289 4.27 -5.44 -17.41
CA ASN A 289 5.18 -4.32 -17.16
C ASN A 289 6.36 -4.30 -18.13
N SER A 290 6.92 -5.46 -18.49
CA SER A 290 8.00 -5.55 -19.46
C SER A 290 7.53 -5.16 -20.86
N THR A 291 6.41 -5.72 -21.29
CA THR A 291 5.82 -5.47 -22.62
C THR A 291 5.40 -4.01 -22.79
N PHE A 292 4.67 -3.48 -21.82
CA PHE A 292 4.23 -2.07 -21.81
C PHE A 292 5.41 -1.10 -21.85
N ARG A 293 6.47 -1.34 -21.06
CA ARG A 293 7.64 -0.44 -21.05
C ARG A 293 8.36 -0.43 -22.41
N ARG A 294 8.48 -1.58 -23.07
CA ARG A 294 9.06 -1.63 -24.42
C ARG A 294 8.22 -0.84 -25.43
N ALA A 295 6.90 -1.02 -25.40
CA ALA A 295 6.00 -0.26 -26.26
C ALA A 295 6.06 1.25 -25.98
N ALA A 296 6.05 1.65 -24.70
CA ALA A 296 6.13 3.06 -24.31
C ALA A 296 7.46 3.71 -24.66
N HIS A 297 8.56 2.95 -24.63
CA HIS A 297 9.85 3.44 -25.11
C HIS A 297 9.83 3.65 -26.63
N ALA A 298 9.21 2.73 -27.38
CA ALA A 298 9.14 2.80 -28.84
C ALA A 298 8.28 3.96 -29.37
N THR A 299 7.37 4.52 -28.55
CA THR A 299 6.58 5.70 -28.94
C THR A 299 7.32 7.02 -28.74
N GLY A 300 8.49 7.02 -28.08
CA GLY A 300 9.21 8.24 -27.70
C GLY A 300 8.53 9.06 -26.59
N LEU A 301 7.48 8.53 -25.95
CA LEU A 301 6.77 9.23 -24.89
C LEU A 301 7.60 9.29 -23.60
N PRO A 302 7.39 10.33 -22.75
CA PRO A 302 7.96 10.36 -21.42
C PRO A 302 7.59 9.09 -20.64
N ALA A 303 8.53 8.61 -19.82
CA ALA A 303 8.39 7.35 -19.11
C ALA A 303 7.04 7.25 -18.38
N VAL A 304 6.26 6.21 -18.71
CA VAL A 304 4.97 5.89 -18.08
C VAL A 304 5.02 4.47 -17.49
N ARG A 305 4.35 4.26 -16.37
CA ARG A 305 4.21 2.96 -15.70
C ARG A 305 2.82 2.41 -15.94
N PRO A 306 2.65 1.09 -16.05
CA PRO A 306 1.34 0.49 -16.30
C PRO A 306 0.25 0.84 -15.27
N HIS A 307 0.63 1.07 -14.01
CA HIS A 307 -0.34 1.47 -12.98
C HIS A 307 -0.86 2.90 -13.20
N GLU A 308 -0.14 3.71 -13.96
CA GLU A 308 -0.55 5.07 -14.31
C GLU A 308 -1.69 5.06 -15.33
N LEU A 309 -1.98 3.94 -16.02
CA LEU A 309 -3.16 3.86 -16.90
C LEU A 309 -4.48 4.06 -16.13
N ARG A 310 -4.57 3.54 -14.90
CA ARG A 310 -5.73 3.83 -14.04
C ARG A 310 -5.76 5.30 -13.62
N HIS A 311 -4.60 5.88 -13.37
CA HIS A 311 -4.48 7.30 -13.05
C HIS A 311 -4.90 8.15 -14.25
N THR A 312 -4.48 7.81 -15.47
CA THR A 312 -4.98 8.36 -16.74
C THR A 312 -6.49 8.31 -16.81
N GLY A 313 -7.12 7.15 -16.60
CA GLY A 313 -8.58 7.04 -16.69
C GLY A 313 -9.33 7.85 -15.66
N ALA A 314 -8.76 8.00 -14.46
CA ALA A 314 -9.31 8.87 -13.44
C ALA A 314 -9.17 10.35 -13.80
N THR A 315 -8.01 10.78 -14.29
CA THR A 315 -7.77 12.17 -14.74
C THR A 315 -8.63 12.53 -15.94
N LEU A 316 -8.71 11.67 -16.96
CA LEU A 316 -9.54 11.89 -18.14
C LEU A 316 -11.03 11.97 -17.76
N ALA A 317 -11.51 11.08 -16.87
CA ALA A 317 -12.89 11.16 -16.40
C ALA A 317 -13.16 12.42 -15.56
N ALA A 318 -12.19 12.89 -14.76
CA ALA A 318 -12.34 14.13 -14.01
C ALA A 318 -12.41 15.34 -14.97
N ALA A 319 -11.59 15.34 -16.02
CA ALA A 319 -11.58 16.39 -17.03
C ALA A 319 -12.90 16.52 -17.82
N THR A 320 -13.74 15.46 -17.88
CA THR A 320 -15.09 15.58 -18.48
C THR A 320 -16.06 16.37 -17.61
N GLY A 321 -15.71 16.64 -16.35
CA GLY A 321 -16.62 17.23 -15.36
C GLY A 321 -17.41 16.26 -14.53
N ALA A 322 -17.01 14.98 -14.51
CA ALA A 322 -17.63 14.02 -13.64
C ALA A 322 -17.54 14.50 -12.18
N THR A 323 -18.67 14.45 -11.49
CA THR A 323 -18.75 14.74 -10.06
C THR A 323 -17.90 13.75 -9.26
N THR A 324 -17.52 14.11 -8.04
CA THR A 324 -16.75 13.23 -7.15
C THR A 324 -17.45 11.87 -6.96
N LYS A 325 -18.79 11.86 -6.87
CA LYS A 325 -19.60 10.64 -6.71
C LYS A 325 -19.57 9.76 -7.96
N GLU A 326 -19.62 10.35 -9.15
CA GLU A 326 -19.50 9.62 -10.41
C GLU A 326 -18.10 9.04 -10.59
N LEU A 327 -17.05 9.80 -10.28
CA LEU A 327 -15.67 9.32 -10.28
C LEU A 327 -15.47 8.17 -9.29
N MET A 328 -15.99 8.29 -8.07
CA MET A 328 -15.94 7.23 -7.08
C MET A 328 -16.60 5.95 -7.58
N ARG A 329 -17.81 6.07 -8.17
CA ARG A 329 -18.54 4.93 -8.75
C ARG A 329 -17.77 4.32 -9.91
N ARG A 330 -17.28 5.12 -10.86
CA ARG A 330 -16.55 4.65 -12.05
C ARG A 330 -15.23 3.96 -11.70
N LEU A 331 -14.49 4.51 -10.74
CA LEU A 331 -13.18 3.99 -10.34
C LEU A 331 -13.29 2.90 -9.27
N GLY A 332 -14.41 2.79 -8.57
CA GLY A 332 -14.55 1.92 -7.40
C GLY A 332 -13.68 2.38 -6.23
N HIS A 333 -13.81 3.66 -5.88
CA HIS A 333 -13.23 4.24 -4.67
C HIS A 333 -14.24 4.19 -3.53
N SER A 334 -13.83 3.63 -2.40
CA SER A 334 -14.64 3.61 -1.18
C SER A 334 -14.60 4.92 -0.40
N SER A 335 -13.67 5.83 -0.71
CA SER A 335 -13.55 7.12 -0.05
C SER A 335 -13.42 8.29 -1.04
N PRO A 336 -13.99 9.47 -0.72
CA PRO A 336 -13.86 10.67 -1.54
C PRO A 336 -12.41 11.15 -1.66
N ALA A 337 -11.60 11.00 -0.61
CA ALA A 337 -10.20 11.43 -0.60
C ALA A 337 -9.40 10.87 -1.78
N ALA A 338 -9.68 9.63 -2.21
CA ALA A 338 -9.02 9.04 -3.38
C ALA A 338 -9.49 9.65 -4.71
N ALA A 339 -10.74 10.13 -4.80
CA ALA A 339 -11.28 10.79 -5.98
C ALA A 339 -10.83 12.26 -6.08
N LEU A 340 -10.72 12.97 -4.94
CA LEU A 340 -10.30 14.38 -4.89
C LEU A 340 -8.90 14.62 -5.48
N ILE A 341 -8.00 13.64 -5.39
CA ILE A 341 -6.66 13.68 -6.02
C ILE A 341 -6.74 14.05 -7.51
N TYR A 342 -7.84 13.69 -8.19
CA TYR A 342 -8.01 13.88 -9.62
C TYR A 342 -8.79 15.15 -9.99
N GLN A 343 -9.48 15.79 -9.04
CA GLN A 343 -10.27 16.99 -9.33
C GLN A 343 -9.40 18.23 -9.56
N HIS A 344 -8.21 18.28 -8.95
CA HIS A 344 -7.24 19.38 -9.19
C HIS A 344 -6.74 19.48 -10.63
N ALA A 345 -6.92 18.42 -11.44
CA ALA A 345 -6.59 18.48 -12.86
C ALA A 345 -7.62 19.28 -13.69
N ALA A 346 -8.72 19.73 -13.07
CA ALA A 346 -9.82 20.44 -13.69
C ALA A 346 -9.94 21.91 -13.23
N ASP A 347 -8.88 22.47 -12.62
CA ASP A 347 -8.91 23.82 -12.02
C ASP A 347 -9.14 24.94 -13.07
N ASP A 348 -8.98 24.67 -14.37
CA ASP A 348 -9.24 25.62 -15.48
C ASP A 348 -10.64 25.51 -16.12
N ARG A 349 -11.61 24.83 -15.48
CA ARG A 349 -12.93 24.54 -16.08
C ARG A 349 -14.00 25.61 -15.89
N ASP A 350 -13.69 26.74 -15.27
CA ASP A 350 -14.67 27.80 -15.04
C ASP A 350 -15.32 28.28 -16.35
N ALA A 351 -14.52 28.46 -17.41
CA ALA A 351 -15.02 28.82 -18.74
C ALA A 351 -15.87 27.71 -19.40
N ASP A 352 -15.60 26.44 -19.14
CA ASP A 352 -16.43 25.32 -19.62
C ASP A 352 -17.77 25.28 -18.89
N ILE A 353 -17.75 25.56 -17.58
CA ILE A 353 -18.95 25.64 -16.76
C ILE A 353 -19.82 26.80 -17.23
N ALA A 354 -19.24 27.98 -17.46
CA ALA A 354 -19.95 29.12 -18.02
C ALA A 354 -20.61 28.79 -19.37
N ARG A 355 -19.88 28.18 -20.30
CA ARG A 355 -20.46 27.74 -21.60
C ARG A 355 -21.59 26.73 -21.46
N ALA A 356 -21.52 25.82 -20.49
CA ALA A 356 -22.60 24.87 -20.23
C ALA A 356 -23.84 25.56 -19.63
N LEU A 357 -23.64 26.55 -18.75
CA LEU A 357 -24.73 27.37 -18.21
C LEU A 357 -25.39 28.22 -19.30
N ASP A 358 -24.61 28.81 -20.20
CA ASP A 358 -25.13 29.56 -21.36
C ASP A 358 -26.03 28.69 -22.24
N ALA A 359 -25.62 27.45 -22.52
CA ALA A 359 -26.43 26.51 -23.30
C ALA A 359 -27.76 26.16 -22.59
N MET A 360 -27.76 26.03 -21.26
CA MET A 360 -28.98 25.79 -20.48
C MET A 360 -29.91 27.01 -20.49
N LEU A 361 -29.37 28.20 -20.33
CA LEU A 361 -30.14 29.45 -20.39
C LEU A 361 -30.76 29.63 -21.78
N GLY A 362 -29.98 29.39 -22.84
CA GLY A 362 -30.44 29.42 -24.24
C GLY A 362 -31.65 28.51 -24.47
N ALA A 363 -31.58 27.25 -24.01
CA ALA A 363 -32.67 26.30 -24.15
C ALA A 363 -33.96 26.71 -23.40
N ILE A 364 -33.82 27.40 -22.25
CA ILE A 364 -34.96 27.93 -21.49
C ILE A 364 -35.60 29.12 -22.21
N THR A 365 -34.78 30.03 -22.76
CA THR A 365 -35.29 31.17 -23.55
C THR A 365 -35.98 30.70 -24.83
N GLU A 366 -35.41 29.74 -25.57
CA GLU A 366 -36.03 29.18 -26.77
C GLU A 366 -37.37 28.48 -26.47
N ALA A 367 -37.45 27.74 -25.34
CA ALA A 367 -38.69 27.10 -24.92
C ALA A 367 -39.78 28.11 -24.51
N ARG A 368 -39.39 29.28 -24.00
CA ARG A 368 -40.31 30.36 -23.63
C ARG A 368 -40.82 31.12 -24.87
N ASP A 369 -39.93 31.48 -25.78
CA ASP A 369 -40.26 32.19 -27.01
C ASP A 369 -41.04 31.30 -28.01
N GLY A 370 -40.82 29.99 -27.97
CA GLY A 370 -41.60 29.01 -28.72
C GLY A 370 -43.04 28.81 -28.22
N ASN A 371 -43.32 29.19 -26.97
CA ASN A 371 -44.65 29.09 -26.34
C ASN A 371 -45.45 30.41 -26.46
N GLU A 372 -44.84 31.49 -26.94
CA GLU A 372 -45.44 32.82 -27.11
C GLU A 372 -45.80 33.17 -28.57
N ARG A 373 -45.79 32.22 -29.53
CA ARG A 373 -46.31 32.46 -30.88
C ARG A 373 -47.79 32.05 -30.99
N PRO A 374 -48.76 32.99 -31.02
CA PRO A 374 -50.13 32.68 -31.39
C PRO A 374 -50.22 32.50 -32.92
N GLN A 375 -51.14 31.65 -33.36
CA GLN A 375 -51.51 31.44 -34.77
C GLN A 375 -52.07 32.70 -35.42
#